data_AF-A0A1E4K1Q1-F1
#
_entry.id   AF-A0A1E4K1Q1-F1
#
_cell.length_a   1.000
_cell.length_b   1.000
_cell.length_c   1.000
_cell.angle_alpha   90.00
_cell.angle_beta   90.00
_cell.angle_gamma   90.00
#
_symmetry.space_group_name_H-M   'P 1'
#
loop_
_entity.id
_entity.type
_entity.pdbx_description
1 polymer ?
#
loop_
_entity_poly.entity_id
_entity_poly.type
_entity_poly.pdbx_seq_one_letter_code
_entity_poly.pdbx_strand_id
1 'polypeptide(L)'
;MDRVIHLDFNLRRRQSAGFDGPYPLPLDPSAILMYDHMAFSMQSATAISRIGRELSRALSPLEGTDASARAAALSAVHSAIDRCRAETRRIAAEVRAYAARQGRNPGFDSLVALADLQFTGSMLEALLRDERSAEPARLVASAKDAALALVERTQADAVALHLAHPYLLGNFDLSAV
;
A
#
# COMPACT_ATOMS: atom_id res chain seq x y z
N MET A 1 15.70 15.21 2.72
CA MET A 1 15.03 16.52 2.72
C MET A 1 15.39 17.16 1.38
N ASP A 2 14.52 17.33 0.39
CA ASP A 2 13.11 17.69 0.51
C ASP A 2 12.31 17.42 -0.78
N ARG A 3 11.33 16.51 -0.69
CA ARG A 3 10.20 16.39 -1.63
C ARG A 3 9.25 17.62 -1.59
N VAL A 4 9.69 18.75 -1.05
CA VAL A 4 8.94 20.02 -0.97
C VAL A 4 9.33 20.97 -2.11
N ILE A 5 10.47 20.76 -2.78
CA ILE A 5 11.06 21.80 -3.65
C ILE A 5 10.46 21.82 -5.07
N HIS A 6 9.84 20.74 -5.56
CA HIS A 6 9.35 20.71 -6.96
C HIS A 6 7.98 21.35 -7.21
N LEU A 7 7.13 21.51 -6.18
CA LEU A 7 5.91 22.32 -6.26
C LEU A 7 6.21 23.81 -6.08
N ASP A 8 7.24 24.12 -5.30
CA ASP A 8 7.66 25.48 -4.96
C ASP A 8 8.44 26.16 -6.11
N PHE A 9 9.23 25.40 -6.89
CA PHE A 9 10.04 25.97 -7.98
C PHE A 9 9.19 26.58 -9.11
N ASN A 10 8.09 25.92 -9.50
CA ASN A 10 7.18 26.44 -10.52
C ASN A 10 6.31 27.60 -9.99
N LEU A 11 6.04 27.63 -8.68
CA LEU A 11 5.29 28.70 -8.02
C LEU A 11 6.15 29.97 -7.91
N ARG A 12 7.41 29.86 -7.46
CA ARG A 12 8.35 30.99 -7.33
C ARG A 12 8.80 31.57 -8.67
N ARG A 13 8.97 30.74 -9.70
CA ARG A 13 9.29 31.20 -11.07
C ARG A 13 8.16 32.01 -11.71
N ARG A 14 6.91 31.77 -11.28
CA ARG A 14 5.73 32.50 -11.74
C ARG A 14 5.48 33.80 -10.96
N GLN A 15 5.74 33.81 -9.66
CA GLN A 15 5.69 35.02 -8.84
C GLN A 15 6.79 36.04 -9.22
N SER A 16 8.00 35.57 -9.56
CA SER A 16 9.10 36.42 -10.05
C SER A 16 8.91 36.93 -11.49
N ALA A 17 7.98 36.34 -12.25
CA ALA A 17 7.61 36.79 -13.59
C ALA A 17 6.45 37.82 -13.59
N GLY A 18 5.97 38.27 -12.43
CA GLY A 18 5.01 39.37 -12.30
C GLY A 18 3.57 39.06 -12.71
N PHE A 19 3.19 37.78 -12.80
CA PHE A 19 1.83 37.38 -13.20
C PHE A 19 0.90 37.27 -11.98
N ASP A 20 0.35 38.40 -11.54
CA ASP A 20 -0.88 38.45 -10.75
C ASP A 20 -2.08 38.36 -11.69
N GLY A 21 -2.72 37.19 -11.77
CA GLY A 21 -3.89 36.98 -12.62
C GLY A 21 -4.76 35.81 -12.15
N PRO A 22 -6.10 35.95 -12.17
CA PRO A 22 -7.03 34.99 -11.59
C PRO A 22 -7.11 33.71 -12.43
N TYR A 23 -7.21 32.58 -11.73
CA TYR A 23 -7.64 31.30 -12.28
C TYR A 23 -8.98 31.46 -13.03
N PRO A 24 -9.24 30.66 -14.08
CA PRO A 24 -9.02 29.23 -14.06
C PRO A 24 -8.08 28.73 -15.17
N LEU A 25 -7.10 27.89 -14.82
CA LEU A 25 -6.49 27.04 -15.84
C LEU A 25 -7.57 26.12 -16.41
N PRO A 26 -7.67 25.97 -17.75
CA PRO A 26 -8.47 24.91 -18.32
C PRO A 26 -7.96 23.60 -17.75
N LEU A 27 -8.87 22.82 -17.15
CA LEU A 27 -8.60 21.48 -16.64
C LEU A 27 -8.16 20.63 -17.83
N ASP A 28 -6.86 20.59 -18.07
CA ASP A 28 -6.26 19.63 -18.97
C ASP A 28 -6.67 18.25 -18.45
N PRO A 29 -7.39 17.43 -19.24
CA PRO A 29 -7.81 16.10 -18.82
C PRO A 29 -6.62 15.28 -18.34
N SER A 30 -5.42 15.49 -18.89
CA SER A 30 -4.21 14.80 -18.46
C SER A 30 -3.79 15.13 -17.01
N ALA A 31 -4.09 16.35 -16.54
CA ALA A 31 -3.83 16.75 -15.16
C ALA A 31 -4.84 16.12 -14.18
N ILE A 32 -6.12 15.95 -14.54
CA ILE A 32 -7.06 15.18 -13.69
C ILE A 32 -6.63 13.70 -13.64
N LEU A 33 -6.17 13.16 -14.78
CA LEU A 33 -5.82 11.74 -14.94
C LEU A 33 -4.52 11.33 -14.21
N MET A 34 -3.54 12.22 -14.07
CA MET A 34 -2.34 11.93 -13.26
C MET A 34 -2.66 11.83 -11.75
N TYR A 35 -3.65 12.59 -11.27
CA TYR A 35 -4.00 12.64 -9.85
C TYR A 35 -4.77 11.38 -9.41
N ASP A 36 -5.59 10.80 -10.27
CA ASP A 36 -6.42 9.63 -9.95
C ASP A 36 -5.59 8.32 -9.85
N HIS A 37 -4.48 8.22 -10.58
CA HIS A 37 -3.57 7.07 -10.49
C HIS A 37 -2.73 7.11 -9.21
N MET A 38 -2.24 8.29 -8.81
CA MET A 38 -1.60 8.49 -7.51
C MET A 38 -2.56 8.22 -6.34
N ALA A 39 -3.87 8.47 -6.51
CA ALA A 39 -4.86 8.22 -5.47
C ALA A 39 -4.92 6.74 -5.08
N PHE A 40 -4.87 5.80 -6.04
CA PHE A 40 -4.88 4.36 -5.73
C PHE A 40 -3.64 3.91 -4.96
N SER A 41 -2.47 4.44 -5.31
CA SER A 41 -1.24 4.12 -4.58
C SER A 41 -1.20 4.75 -3.19
N MET A 42 -1.76 5.95 -3.02
CA MET A 42 -1.94 6.53 -1.69
C MET A 42 -2.92 5.72 -0.85
N GLN A 43 -4.02 5.25 -1.45
CA GLN A 43 -4.99 4.39 -0.78
C GLN A 43 -4.36 3.07 -0.33
N SER A 44 -3.58 2.40 -1.18
CA SER A 44 -2.91 1.14 -0.81
C SER A 44 -1.89 1.35 0.31
N ALA A 45 -1.03 2.37 0.22
CA ALA A 45 -0.06 2.69 1.27
C ALA A 45 -0.74 3.02 2.60
N THR A 46 -1.84 3.80 2.56
CA THR A 46 -2.64 4.11 3.75
C THR A 46 -3.27 2.86 4.35
N ALA A 47 -3.80 1.97 3.51
CA ALA A 47 -4.41 0.71 3.93
C ALA A 47 -3.37 -0.21 4.60
N ILE A 48 -2.19 -0.39 3.99
CA ILE A 48 -1.09 -1.20 4.52
C ILE A 48 -0.61 -0.64 5.87
N SER A 49 -0.38 0.66 5.96
CA SER A 49 0.03 1.31 7.21
C SER A 49 -1.03 1.16 8.31
N ARG A 50 -2.33 1.25 7.97
CA ARG A 50 -3.43 0.99 8.90
C ARG A 50 -3.43 -0.46 9.38
N ILE A 51 -3.30 -1.43 8.47
CA ILE A 51 -3.24 -2.86 8.79
C ILE A 51 -2.05 -3.15 9.70
N GLY A 52 -0.87 -2.60 9.40
CA GLY A 52 0.32 -2.70 10.24
C GLY A 52 0.10 -2.16 11.66
N ARG A 53 -0.52 -0.98 11.79
CA ARG A 53 -0.87 -0.40 13.10
C ARG A 53 -1.86 -1.26 13.88
N GLU A 54 -2.87 -1.81 13.23
CA GLU A 54 -3.87 -2.67 13.86
C GLU A 54 -3.26 -4.00 14.32
N LEU A 55 -2.40 -4.60 13.48
CA LEU A 55 -1.63 -5.79 13.82
C LEU A 55 -0.72 -5.52 15.01
N SER A 56 0.03 -4.41 14.98
CA SER A 56 0.90 -4.00 16.09
C SER A 56 0.12 -3.88 17.40
N ARG A 57 -1.03 -3.19 17.41
CA ARG A 57 -1.90 -3.07 18.60
C ARG A 57 -2.40 -4.43 19.11
N ALA A 58 -2.75 -5.35 18.20
CA ALA A 58 -3.20 -6.68 18.58
C ALA A 58 -2.08 -7.53 19.19
N LEU A 59 -0.81 -7.29 18.80
CA LEU A 59 0.36 -8.03 19.27
C LEU A 59 1.02 -7.43 20.52
N SER A 60 0.84 -6.14 20.81
CA SER A 60 1.38 -5.47 22.02
C SER A 60 1.08 -6.22 23.32
N PRO A 61 -0.14 -6.70 23.61
CA PRO A 61 -0.43 -7.39 24.88
C PRO A 61 0.17 -8.81 24.97
N LEU A 62 0.77 -9.33 23.91
CA LEU A 62 1.27 -10.71 23.83
C LEU A 62 2.75 -10.84 24.19
N GLU A 63 3.40 -9.74 24.61
CA GLU A 63 4.81 -9.78 25.05
C GLU A 63 4.98 -10.66 26.29
N GLY A 64 5.86 -11.66 26.19
CA GLY A 64 6.23 -12.50 27.33
C GLY A 64 5.18 -13.52 27.79
N THR A 65 4.19 -13.85 26.95
CA THR A 65 3.20 -14.91 27.25
C THR A 65 3.37 -16.10 26.31
N ASP A 66 3.26 -17.34 26.82
CA ASP A 66 3.68 -18.53 26.06
C ASP A 66 2.54 -19.20 25.27
N ALA A 67 1.57 -19.86 25.91
CA ALA A 67 0.62 -20.71 25.16
C ALA A 67 -0.59 -19.93 24.58
N SER A 68 -1.18 -19.01 25.34
CA SER A 68 -2.33 -18.19 24.88
C SER A 68 -1.93 -17.15 23.83
N ALA A 69 -0.66 -16.72 23.84
CA ALA A 69 -0.11 -15.75 22.90
C ALA A 69 -0.07 -16.29 21.47
N ARG A 70 0.19 -17.59 21.30
CA ARG A 70 0.27 -18.18 19.95
C ARG A 70 -1.06 -18.10 19.21
N ALA A 71 -2.14 -18.53 19.85
CA ALA A 71 -3.46 -18.49 19.23
C ALA A 71 -3.90 -17.05 18.91
N ALA A 72 -3.65 -16.12 19.84
CA ALA A 72 -3.93 -14.70 19.62
C ALA A 72 -3.10 -14.09 18.49
N ALA A 73 -1.80 -14.41 18.42
CA ALA A 73 -0.91 -13.94 17.35
C ALA A 73 -1.32 -14.49 15.98
N LEU A 74 -1.60 -15.80 15.90
CA LEU A 74 -2.12 -16.43 14.68
C LEU A 74 -3.44 -15.76 14.25
N SER A 75 -4.35 -15.52 15.19
CA SER A 75 -5.62 -14.85 14.90
C SER A 75 -5.40 -13.42 14.38
N ALA A 76 -4.47 -12.67 14.97
CA ALA A 76 -4.14 -11.32 14.55
C ALA A 76 -3.53 -11.28 13.13
N VAL A 77 -2.60 -12.20 12.84
CA VAL A 77 -1.97 -12.32 11.51
C VAL A 77 -2.98 -12.74 10.45
N HIS A 78 -3.85 -13.73 10.72
CA HIS A 78 -4.94 -14.10 9.81
C HIS A 78 -5.88 -12.92 9.54
N SER A 79 -6.29 -12.18 10.57
CA SER A 79 -7.09 -10.97 10.41
C SER A 79 -6.40 -9.93 9.53
N ALA A 80 -5.09 -9.75 9.67
CA ALA A 80 -4.32 -8.83 8.82
C ALA A 80 -4.29 -9.31 7.35
N ILE A 81 -4.10 -10.60 7.10
CA ILE A 81 -4.16 -11.20 5.76
C ILE A 81 -5.53 -10.96 5.12
N ASP A 82 -6.61 -11.20 5.86
CA ASP A 82 -7.97 -11.02 5.35
C ASP A 82 -8.29 -9.54 5.06
N ARG A 83 -7.76 -8.62 5.88
CA ARG A 83 -7.83 -7.18 5.59
C ARG A 83 -7.06 -6.80 4.33
N CYS A 84 -5.86 -7.35 4.11
CA CYS A 84 -5.12 -7.15 2.86
C CYS A 84 -5.95 -7.60 1.66
N ARG A 85 -6.51 -8.82 1.70
CA ARG A 85 -7.37 -9.35 0.64
C ARG A 85 -8.63 -8.51 0.41
N ALA A 86 -9.27 -8.05 1.47
CA ALA A 86 -10.45 -7.19 1.39
C ALA A 86 -10.12 -5.83 0.75
N GLU A 87 -9.01 -5.21 1.13
CA GLU A 87 -8.56 -3.94 0.55
C GLU A 87 -8.11 -4.10 -0.90
N THR A 88 -7.44 -5.20 -1.27
CA THR A 88 -7.16 -5.54 -2.67
C THR A 88 -8.45 -5.60 -3.48
N ARG A 89 -9.48 -6.31 -3.00
CA ARG A 89 -10.77 -6.40 -3.69
C ARG A 89 -11.45 -5.04 -3.86
N ARG A 90 -11.47 -4.24 -2.79
CA ARG A 90 -12.05 -2.89 -2.82
C ARG A 90 -11.35 -2.01 -3.85
N ILE A 91 -10.03 -1.91 -3.78
CA ILE A 91 -9.25 -1.06 -4.70
C ILE A 91 -9.37 -1.57 -6.14
N ALA A 92 -9.36 -2.89 -6.38
CA ALA A 92 -9.52 -3.42 -7.73
C ALA A 92 -10.89 -3.12 -8.33
N ALA A 93 -11.96 -3.16 -7.53
CA ALA A 93 -13.29 -2.74 -7.98
C ALA A 93 -13.30 -1.26 -8.39
N GLU A 94 -12.67 -0.39 -7.60
CA GLU A 94 -12.55 1.04 -7.93
C GLU A 94 -11.68 1.27 -9.18
N VAL A 95 -10.57 0.54 -9.32
CA VAL A 95 -9.70 0.58 -10.50
C VAL A 95 -10.45 0.13 -11.75
N ARG A 96 -11.24 -0.95 -11.69
CA ARG A 96 -12.08 -1.42 -12.81
C ARG A 96 -13.14 -0.40 -13.19
N ALA A 97 -13.86 0.15 -12.21
CA ALA A 97 -14.88 1.17 -12.46
C ALA A 97 -14.26 2.43 -13.09
N TYR A 98 -13.06 2.82 -12.63
CA TYR A 98 -12.32 3.92 -13.21
C TYR A 98 -11.87 3.63 -14.65
N ALA A 99 -11.23 2.48 -14.89
CA ALA A 99 -10.81 2.01 -16.21
C ALA A 99 -11.98 2.00 -17.22
N ALA A 100 -13.14 1.49 -16.80
CA ALA A 100 -14.36 1.47 -17.61
C ALA A 100 -14.86 2.88 -17.95
N ARG A 101 -14.88 3.82 -16.99
CA ARG A 101 -15.25 5.23 -17.23
C ARG A 101 -14.31 5.91 -18.21
N GLN A 102 -13.02 5.57 -18.18
CA GLN A 102 -12.01 6.16 -19.04
C GLN A 102 -11.89 5.47 -20.41
N GLY A 103 -12.56 4.32 -20.61
CA GLY A 103 -12.41 3.51 -21.82
C GLY A 103 -10.98 3.01 -22.04
N ARG A 104 -10.22 2.76 -20.96
CA ARG A 104 -8.79 2.42 -20.99
C ARG A 104 -8.47 1.34 -19.96
N ASN A 105 -7.32 0.69 -20.13
CA ASN A 105 -6.79 -0.24 -19.13
C ASN A 105 -6.28 0.50 -17.88
N PRO A 106 -6.15 -0.18 -16.73
CA PRO A 106 -5.52 0.39 -15.53
C PRO A 106 -4.12 0.94 -15.81
N GLY A 107 -3.81 2.09 -15.22
CA GLY A 107 -2.47 2.69 -15.29
C GLY A 107 -1.48 1.98 -14.36
N PHE A 108 -0.19 2.25 -14.57
CA PHE A 108 0.92 1.62 -13.82
C PHE A 108 0.75 1.75 -12.29
N ASP A 109 0.42 2.94 -11.79
CA ASP A 109 0.27 3.18 -10.34
C ASP A 109 -0.88 2.38 -9.72
N SER A 110 -1.95 2.15 -10.48
CA SER A 110 -3.07 1.30 -10.06
C SER A 110 -2.63 -0.17 -9.96
N LEU A 111 -1.81 -0.64 -10.90
CA LEU A 111 -1.25 -2.00 -10.85
C LEU A 111 -0.29 -2.16 -9.67
N VAL A 112 0.59 -1.17 -9.43
CA VAL A 112 1.49 -1.14 -8.27
C VAL A 112 0.69 -1.16 -6.96
N ALA A 113 -0.39 -0.39 -6.86
CA ALA A 113 -1.22 -0.35 -5.66
C ALA A 113 -1.83 -1.71 -5.31
N LEU A 114 -2.36 -2.41 -6.33
CA LEU A 114 -2.91 -3.75 -6.16
C LEU A 114 -1.83 -4.77 -5.81
N ALA A 115 -0.70 -4.69 -6.50
CA ALA A 115 0.45 -5.56 -6.30
C ALA A 115 1.01 -5.48 -4.89
N ASP A 116 1.12 -4.26 -4.35
CA ASP A 116 1.68 -4.01 -3.02
C ASP A 116 0.83 -4.64 -1.90
N LEU A 117 -0.50 -4.52 -2.02
CA LEU A 117 -1.43 -5.17 -1.06
C LEU A 117 -1.39 -6.70 -1.14
N GLN A 118 -1.32 -7.26 -2.35
CA GLN A 118 -1.25 -8.71 -2.52
C GLN A 118 0.10 -9.27 -2.03
N PHE A 119 1.20 -8.58 -2.32
CA PHE A 119 2.52 -8.92 -1.81
C PHE A 119 2.55 -8.89 -0.29
N THR A 120 1.97 -7.83 0.31
CA THR A 120 1.83 -7.70 1.76
C THR A 120 1.07 -8.89 2.37
N GLY A 121 -0.08 -9.26 1.78
CA GLY A 121 -0.84 -10.42 2.23
C GLY A 121 -0.03 -11.73 2.13
N SER A 122 0.70 -11.91 1.05
CA SER A 122 1.52 -13.11 0.80
C SER A 122 2.71 -13.22 1.75
N MET A 123 3.34 -12.08 2.08
CA MET A 123 4.39 -11.99 3.08
C MET A 123 3.86 -12.40 4.46
N LEU A 124 2.67 -11.92 4.86
CA LEU A 124 2.04 -12.33 6.12
C LEU A 124 1.66 -13.82 6.13
N GLU A 125 1.21 -14.38 5.01
CA GLU A 125 0.98 -15.82 4.88
C GLU A 125 2.27 -16.64 5.03
N ALA A 126 3.39 -16.14 4.50
CA ALA A 126 4.68 -16.81 4.64
C ALA A 126 5.14 -16.92 6.09
N LEU A 127 4.85 -15.91 6.93
CA LEU A 127 5.13 -15.96 8.37
C LEU A 127 4.43 -17.13 9.07
N LEU A 128 3.23 -17.48 8.62
CA LEU A 128 2.44 -18.59 9.17
C LEU A 128 2.97 -19.96 8.77
N ARG A 129 3.69 -20.04 7.63
CA ARG A 129 4.27 -21.27 7.09
C ARG A 129 5.71 -21.50 7.56
N ASP A 130 6.35 -20.50 8.14
CA ASP A 130 7.70 -20.63 8.70
C ASP A 130 7.67 -21.59 9.90
N GLU A 131 8.46 -22.66 9.82
CA GLU A 131 8.61 -23.66 10.87
C GLU A 131 9.11 -23.03 12.18
N ARG A 132 9.87 -21.94 12.10
CA ARG A 132 10.36 -21.19 13.27
C ARG A 132 9.24 -20.50 14.03
N SER A 133 8.10 -20.26 13.40
CA SER A 133 6.88 -19.74 14.02
C SER A 133 6.14 -20.78 14.88
N ALA A 134 6.67 -21.99 15.03
CA ALA A 134 6.18 -22.97 15.99
C ALA A 134 6.37 -22.51 17.45
N GLU A 135 7.41 -21.71 17.71
CA GLU A 135 7.63 -21.09 19.02
C GLU A 135 6.77 -19.82 19.17
N PRO A 136 5.90 -19.71 20.20
CA PRO A 136 5.03 -18.55 20.38
C PRO A 136 5.78 -17.21 20.42
N ALA A 137 6.88 -17.15 21.16
CA ALA A 137 7.70 -15.94 21.28
C ALA A 137 8.31 -15.51 19.93
N ARG A 138 8.75 -16.47 19.10
CA ARG A 138 9.28 -16.18 17.76
C ARG A 138 8.20 -15.70 16.82
N LEU A 139 7.04 -16.34 16.82
CA LEU A 139 5.89 -15.89 16.02
C LEU A 139 5.50 -14.45 16.37
N VAL A 140 5.39 -14.12 17.67
CA VAL A 140 5.06 -12.76 18.11
C VAL A 140 6.13 -11.76 17.68
N ALA A 141 7.41 -12.10 17.82
CA ALA A 141 8.51 -11.24 17.37
C ALA A 141 8.47 -11.00 15.86
N SER A 142 8.42 -12.07 15.05
CA SER A 142 8.36 -11.93 13.59
C SER A 142 7.10 -11.23 13.09
N ALA A 143 5.96 -11.44 13.75
CA ALA A 143 4.73 -10.73 13.43
C ALA A 143 4.82 -9.23 13.78
N LYS A 144 5.59 -8.85 14.81
CA LYS A 144 5.86 -7.45 15.14
C LYS A 144 6.81 -6.80 14.15
N ASP A 145 7.87 -7.49 13.76
CA ASP A 145 8.79 -7.01 12.73
C ASP A 145 8.03 -6.78 11.42
N ALA A 146 7.15 -7.72 11.05
CA ALA A 146 6.25 -7.54 9.91
C ALA A 146 5.32 -6.34 10.11
N ALA A 147 4.67 -6.21 11.26
CA ALA A 147 3.79 -5.07 11.56
C ALA A 147 4.53 -3.74 11.42
N LEU A 148 5.76 -3.63 11.94
CA LEU A 148 6.61 -2.46 11.81
C LEU A 148 6.94 -2.18 10.34
N ALA A 149 7.37 -3.19 9.59
CA ALA A 149 7.66 -3.06 8.18
C ALA A 149 6.45 -2.55 7.39
N LEU A 150 5.21 -2.96 7.74
CA LEU A 150 3.99 -2.43 7.13
C LEU A 150 3.71 -0.99 7.52
N VAL A 151 3.98 -0.59 8.75
CA VAL A 151 3.79 0.80 9.21
C VAL A 151 4.75 1.75 8.50
N GLU A 152 5.99 1.32 8.30
CA GLU A 152 7.06 2.09 7.65
C GLU A 152 7.00 2.04 6.12
N ARG A 153 6.22 1.12 5.55
CA ARG A 153 6.12 0.96 4.10
C ARG A 153 5.58 2.20 3.42
N THR A 154 6.36 2.74 2.48
CA THR A 154 5.97 3.87 1.65
C THR A 154 5.62 3.44 0.23
N GLN A 155 4.86 4.28 -0.48
CA GLN A 155 4.60 4.09 -1.90
C GLN A 155 5.91 4.04 -2.72
N ALA A 156 6.95 4.77 -2.31
CA ALA A 156 8.22 4.76 -3.00
C ALA A 156 8.88 3.38 -2.94
N ASP A 157 8.72 2.66 -1.82
CA ASP A 157 9.26 1.31 -1.64
C ASP A 157 8.52 0.30 -2.52
N ALA A 158 7.20 0.45 -2.64
CA ALA A 158 6.39 -0.36 -3.54
C ALA A 158 6.78 -0.15 -5.01
N VAL A 159 6.92 1.11 -5.44
CA VAL A 159 7.36 1.44 -6.81
C VAL A 159 8.77 0.90 -7.07
N ALA A 160 9.71 1.11 -6.14
CA ALA A 160 11.07 0.63 -6.29
C ALA A 160 11.13 -0.90 -6.44
N LEU A 161 10.34 -1.63 -5.64
CA LEU A 161 10.21 -3.08 -5.75
C LEU A 161 9.71 -3.51 -7.14
N HIS A 162 8.67 -2.86 -7.66
CA HIS A 162 8.09 -3.24 -8.95
C HIS A 162 8.93 -2.81 -10.16
N LEU A 163 9.73 -1.74 -10.02
CA LEU A 163 10.73 -1.37 -11.02
C LEU A 163 11.90 -2.38 -11.05
N ALA A 164 12.34 -2.87 -9.89
CA ALA A 164 13.38 -3.88 -9.79
C ALA A 164 12.90 -5.27 -10.23
N HIS A 165 11.61 -5.58 -10.04
CA HIS A 165 11.01 -6.88 -10.31
C HIS A 165 9.73 -6.74 -11.17
N PRO A 166 9.85 -6.31 -12.43
CA PRO A 166 8.69 -6.04 -13.29
C PRO A 166 7.84 -7.29 -13.59
N TYR A 167 8.44 -8.49 -13.52
CA TYR A 167 7.71 -9.75 -13.66
C TYR A 167 6.65 -9.97 -12.56
N LEU A 168 6.80 -9.33 -11.39
CA LEU A 168 5.78 -9.38 -10.36
C LEU A 168 4.48 -8.77 -10.86
N LEU A 169 4.56 -7.70 -11.67
CA LEU A 169 3.38 -7.05 -12.24
C LEU A 169 2.64 -7.94 -13.26
N GLY A 170 3.40 -8.75 -14.02
CA GLY A 170 2.85 -9.64 -15.06
C GLY A 170 2.05 -10.83 -14.54
N ASN A 171 2.17 -11.14 -13.25
CA ASN A 171 1.46 -12.26 -12.61
C ASN A 171 0.15 -11.84 -11.93
N PHE A 172 -0.22 -10.56 -11.99
CA PHE A 172 -1.48 -10.10 -11.40
C PHE A 172 -2.65 -10.41 -12.33
N ASP A 173 -3.40 -11.45 -11.95
CA ASP A 173 -4.69 -11.71 -12.54
C ASP A 173 -5.73 -10.68 -12.03
N LEU A 174 -6.02 -9.68 -12.86
CA LEU A 174 -7.10 -8.73 -12.61
C LEU A 174 -8.50 -9.37 -12.69
N SER A 175 -8.61 -10.62 -13.19
CA SER A 175 -9.86 -11.37 -13.27
C SER A 175 -10.16 -12.19 -12.00
N ALA A 176 -9.17 -12.42 -11.13
CA ALA A 176 -9.33 -13.11 -9.84
C ALA A 176 -9.85 -12.20 -8.69
N VAL A 177 -10.29 -10.98 -9.01
CA VAL A 177 -10.72 -9.96 -8.04
C VAL A 177 -12.17 -9.52 -8.25
#